data_AF-A0A0F9ETX3-F1
#
_entry.id   AF-A0A0F9ETX3-F1
#
_cell.length_a   1.000
_cell.length_b   1.000
_cell.length_c   1.000
_cell.angle_alpha   90.00
_cell.angle_beta   90.00
_cell.angle_gamma   90.00
#
_symmetry.space_group_name_H-M   'P 1'
#
loop_
_entity.id
_entity.type
_entity.pdbx_description
1 polymer ?
#
loop_
_entity_poly.entity_id
_entity_poly.type
_entity_poly.pdbx_seq_one_letter_code
_entity_poly.pdbx_strand_id
1 'polypeptide(L)'
;MNVVRFHRLSLAAFSLLLCMGHARLCSAAEAANVEFQNDRHLLLDSRIVKSTENAALKIGTVEKSKANPLFVEDKPWEPYYDNGYPDVVYDDKEKIYKCWYDLFTDAPSATGMTLEEMQSKKFPDFIGGYATAYATSKDGIHWEKPELGLVEFKGSKKNNLLWVDGPIGVGVFRDLHDPDPARRYKAVFRTSGAEDSLSYKVSADGVHWSESIPYNLKMRADTHNNVLGSNTWEICNNHSRNGERVWTSGRADRERRFCRMDSRQNGDAASSCPT
;
A
#
# COMPACT_ATOMS: atom_id res chain seq x y z
N MET A 1 18.65 24.14 15.61
CA MET A 1 19.05 25.53 15.35
C MET A 1 20.57 25.57 15.32
N ASN A 2 21.18 25.57 14.14
CA ASN A 2 22.62 25.82 14.02
C ASN A 2 22.88 26.74 12.83
N VAL A 3 23.74 27.71 13.10
CA VAL A 3 23.90 29.00 12.46
C VAL A 3 24.84 28.89 11.26
N VAL A 4 24.47 29.53 10.15
CA VAL A 4 25.30 29.71 8.96
C VAL A 4 26.31 30.85 9.22
N ARG A 5 27.60 30.64 8.92
CA ARG A 5 28.59 31.71 8.75
C ARG A 5 29.27 31.59 7.39
N PHE A 6 29.13 32.62 6.57
CA PHE A 6 29.94 32.86 5.38
C PHE A 6 31.01 33.89 5.72
N HIS A 7 32.27 33.64 5.34
CA HIS A 7 33.25 34.70 5.10
C HIS A 7 33.89 34.46 3.72
N ARG A 8 33.77 35.47 2.85
CA ARG A 8 34.57 35.64 1.64
C ARG A 8 35.93 36.22 2.04
N LEU A 9 37.01 35.77 1.43
CA LEU A 9 38.13 36.64 1.05
C LEU A 9 38.92 36.02 -0.10
N SER A 10 39.37 36.92 -0.97
CA SER A 10 39.86 36.70 -2.32
C SER A 10 41.38 36.43 -2.38
N LEU A 11 41.79 35.97 -3.57
CA LEU A 11 43.08 35.48 -4.05
C LEU A 11 44.36 36.24 -3.64
N ALA A 12 45.46 35.48 -3.50
CA ALA A 12 46.72 35.78 -4.20
C ALA A 12 47.49 34.48 -4.48
N ALA A 13 47.99 34.37 -5.71
CA ALA A 13 48.59 33.19 -6.32
C ALA A 13 50.09 33.05 -6.04
N PHE A 14 50.58 31.82 -5.95
CA PHE A 14 51.96 31.46 -6.28
C PHE A 14 51.99 30.02 -6.87
N SER A 15 52.22 29.95 -8.18
CA SER A 15 52.72 28.79 -8.94
C SER A 15 54.25 28.72 -8.77
N LEU A 16 55.03 27.64 -8.88
CA LEU A 16 55.02 26.25 -9.39
C LEU A 16 56.28 25.62 -8.69
N LEU A 17 56.46 24.33 -8.37
CA LEU A 17 56.66 23.19 -9.27
C LEU A 17 56.91 21.90 -8.43
N LEU A 18 56.62 20.75 -9.06
CA LEU A 18 56.41 19.38 -8.58
C LEU A 18 57.52 18.69 -7.74
N CYS A 19 57.11 17.78 -6.85
CA CYS A 19 57.51 16.36 -6.89
C CYS A 19 56.52 15.45 -6.11
N MET A 20 56.15 14.34 -6.74
CA MET A 20 55.05 13.41 -6.42
C MET A 20 55.37 12.45 -5.26
N GLY A 21 54.34 12.04 -4.50
CA GLY A 21 54.45 10.89 -3.59
C GLY A 21 53.22 10.61 -2.73
N HIS A 22 52.26 9.86 -3.27
CA HIS A 22 51.26 9.04 -2.56
C HIS A 22 50.17 9.74 -1.72
N ALA A 23 49.37 10.61 -2.34
CA ALA A 23 47.95 10.64 -1.99
C ALA A 23 47.28 9.51 -2.77
N ARG A 24 46.86 8.44 -2.08
CA ARG A 24 45.93 7.46 -2.67
C ARG A 24 44.65 8.21 -3.03
N LEU A 25 44.55 8.58 -4.30
CA LEU A 25 43.30 8.87 -4.96
C LEU A 25 42.36 7.70 -4.63
N CYS A 26 41.27 7.98 -3.90
CA CYS A 26 40.07 7.19 -4.05
C CYS A 26 39.75 7.25 -5.53
N SER A 27 40.11 6.19 -6.26
CA SER A 27 39.58 5.95 -7.59
C SER A 27 38.06 6.04 -7.46
N ALA A 28 37.49 7.10 -8.00
CA ALA A 28 36.08 7.10 -8.35
C ALA A 28 35.97 5.97 -9.36
N ALA A 29 35.45 4.82 -8.90
CA ALA A 29 35.14 3.71 -9.76
C ALA A 29 34.35 4.27 -10.93
N GLU A 30 34.96 4.21 -12.11
CA GLU A 30 34.36 4.58 -13.38
C GLU A 30 33.03 3.85 -13.43
N ALA A 31 31.94 4.61 -13.43
CA ALA A 31 30.59 4.06 -13.46
C ALA A 31 30.46 3.34 -14.80
N ALA A 32 30.71 2.02 -14.79
CA ALA A 32 30.52 1.19 -15.95
C ALA A 32 29.08 1.41 -16.42
N ASN A 33 28.92 1.92 -17.64
CA ASN A 33 27.62 1.97 -18.31
C ASN A 33 27.18 0.53 -18.51
N VAL A 34 26.39 0.01 -17.56
CA VAL A 34 25.76 -1.29 -17.68
C VAL A 34 24.66 -1.14 -18.72
N GLU A 35 24.91 -1.59 -19.94
CA GLU A 35 23.87 -1.78 -20.94
C GLU A 35 22.98 -2.94 -20.47
N PHE A 36 21.76 -2.63 -20.06
CA PHE A 36 20.81 -3.67 -19.69
C PHE A 36 20.12 -4.20 -20.94
N GLN A 37 20.27 -5.50 -21.22
CA GLN A 37 19.63 -6.15 -22.37
C GLN A 37 18.15 -6.47 -22.18
N ASN A 38 17.57 -6.12 -21.02
CA ASN A 38 16.22 -6.52 -20.63
C ASN A 38 15.49 -5.32 -20.02
N ASP A 39 14.25 -5.05 -20.43
CA ASP A 39 13.45 -3.93 -19.91
C ASP A 39 12.85 -4.22 -18.51
N ARG A 40 13.09 -5.42 -17.97
CA ARG A 40 12.64 -5.83 -16.64
C ARG A 40 13.83 -5.90 -15.69
N HIS A 41 13.78 -5.08 -14.65
CA HIS A 41 14.80 -5.04 -13.61
C HIS A 41 14.23 -5.35 -12.23
N LEU A 42 15.02 -6.00 -11.39
CA LEU A 42 14.69 -6.23 -10.00
C LEU A 42 15.08 -4.99 -9.19
N LEU A 43 14.12 -4.34 -8.52
CA LEU A 43 14.37 -3.12 -7.72
C LEU A 43 15.39 -3.31 -6.57
N LEU A 44 15.69 -4.57 -6.21
CA LEU A 44 16.72 -4.92 -5.23
C LEU A 44 18.14 -4.95 -5.83
N ASP A 45 18.28 -4.81 -7.14
CA ASP A 45 19.58 -4.71 -7.80
C ASP A 45 20.12 -3.28 -7.67
N SER A 46 21.12 -3.11 -6.80
CA SER A 46 21.73 -1.80 -6.59
C SER A 46 22.32 -1.16 -7.86
N ARG A 47 22.59 -1.94 -8.92
CA ARG A 47 23.15 -1.43 -10.19
C ARG A 47 22.16 -0.57 -10.97
N ILE A 48 20.85 -0.76 -10.76
CA ILE A 48 19.80 0.06 -11.40
C ILE A 48 19.35 1.23 -10.53
N VAL A 49 19.85 1.34 -9.30
CA VAL A 49 19.47 2.39 -8.36
C VAL A 49 20.51 3.50 -8.37
N LYS A 50 20.13 4.67 -8.88
CA LYS A 50 21.00 5.84 -8.99
C LYS A 50 21.54 6.33 -7.65
N SER A 51 20.69 6.36 -6.61
CA SER A 51 21.06 6.82 -5.27
C SER A 51 20.05 6.34 -4.23
N THR A 52 20.49 6.23 -2.98
CA THR A 52 19.63 6.03 -1.81
C THR A 52 19.96 7.12 -0.78
N GLU A 53 18.95 7.61 -0.06
CA GLU A 53 19.12 8.57 1.03
C GLU A 53 18.32 8.05 2.23
N ASN A 54 18.97 7.94 3.40
CA ASN A 54 18.37 7.38 4.62
C ASN A 54 17.70 6.00 4.43
N ALA A 55 18.19 5.22 3.45
CA ALA A 55 17.66 3.91 3.10
C ALA A 55 18.80 2.97 2.68
N ALA A 56 18.60 1.66 2.86
CA ALA A 56 19.50 0.63 2.37
C ALA A 56 18.71 -0.47 1.65
N LEU A 57 19.13 -0.82 0.43
CA LEU A 57 18.58 -1.94 -0.33
C LEU A 57 19.16 -3.24 0.24
N LYS A 58 18.37 -3.97 1.02
CA LYS A 58 18.77 -5.24 1.61
C LYS A 58 17.66 -6.26 1.50
N ILE A 59 18.03 -7.49 1.20
CA ILE A 59 17.16 -8.65 1.41
C ILE A 59 17.28 -9.00 2.89
N GLY A 60 16.22 -8.76 3.65
CA GLY A 60 16.13 -9.18 5.04
C GLY A 60 15.75 -10.66 5.16
N THR A 61 16.08 -11.27 6.30
CA THR A 61 15.47 -12.55 6.71
C THR A 61 14.20 -12.24 7.49
N VAL A 62 13.08 -12.86 7.10
CA VAL A 62 11.81 -12.75 7.82
C VAL A 62 11.63 -13.99 8.68
N GLU A 63 11.46 -13.80 9.99
CA GLU A 63 11.12 -14.89 10.92
C GLU A 63 9.64 -14.82 11.28
N LYS A 64 8.94 -15.96 11.19
CA LYS A 64 7.55 -16.05 11.64
C LYS A 64 7.50 -15.96 13.17
N SER A 65 6.61 -15.13 13.69
CA SER A 65 6.36 -15.06 15.13
C SER A 65 5.90 -16.40 15.67
N LYS A 66 6.40 -16.79 16.85
CA LYS A 66 5.93 -17.98 17.59
C LYS A 66 4.49 -17.82 18.10
N ALA A 67 3.98 -16.59 18.12
CA ALA A 67 2.61 -16.30 18.53
C ALA A 67 1.58 -16.52 17.41
N ASN A 68 1.99 -16.87 16.18
CA ASN A 68 1.06 -17.14 15.10
C ASN A 68 0.11 -18.32 15.43
N PRO A 69 -1.17 -18.26 15.00
CA PRO A 69 -1.80 -17.16 14.27
C PRO A 69 -2.19 -15.97 15.18
N LEU A 70 -1.99 -14.74 14.69
CA LEU A 70 -2.27 -13.50 15.44
C LEU A 70 -3.69 -12.96 15.23
N PHE A 71 -4.34 -13.37 14.13
CA PHE A 71 -5.65 -12.90 13.71
C PHE A 71 -6.35 -14.07 13.01
N VAL A 72 -7.58 -14.39 13.43
CA VAL A 72 -8.31 -15.60 13.00
C VAL A 72 -9.81 -15.32 12.90
N GLU A 73 -10.56 -16.18 12.21
CA GLU A 73 -12.02 -16.17 12.06
C GLU A 73 -12.74 -16.63 13.33
N ASP A 74 -12.69 -15.84 14.41
CA ASP A 74 -13.26 -16.19 15.71
C ASP A 74 -14.65 -15.58 15.99
N LYS A 75 -15.24 -14.86 15.02
CA LYS A 75 -16.56 -14.22 15.18
C LYS A 75 -17.61 -14.81 14.23
N PRO A 76 -18.89 -14.82 14.63
CA PRO A 76 -19.96 -15.44 13.84
C PRO A 76 -20.26 -14.76 12.51
N TRP A 77 -19.78 -13.55 12.30
CA TRP A 77 -19.88 -12.83 11.02
C TRP A 77 -18.68 -13.02 10.09
N GLU A 78 -17.71 -13.87 10.48
CA GLU A 78 -16.46 -14.10 9.77
C GLU A 78 -16.40 -15.54 9.24
N PRO A 79 -17.21 -15.89 8.23
CA PRO A 79 -17.24 -17.27 7.75
C PRO A 79 -15.94 -17.68 7.06
N TYR A 80 -15.20 -16.74 6.46
CA TYR A 80 -13.96 -17.02 5.75
C TYR A 80 -13.13 -15.75 5.50
N TYR A 81 -11.84 -15.79 5.83
CA TYR A 81 -10.87 -14.88 5.26
C TYR A 81 -10.16 -15.57 4.10
N ASP A 82 -10.02 -14.84 2.99
CA ASP A 82 -9.08 -15.23 1.93
C ASP A 82 -7.76 -14.49 2.17
N ASN A 83 -7.57 -13.36 1.49
CA ASN A 83 -6.38 -12.53 1.68
C ASN A 83 -6.48 -11.59 2.87
N GLY A 84 -7.70 -11.33 3.37
CA GLY A 84 -8.00 -10.39 4.45
C GLY A 84 -7.71 -8.90 4.14
N TYR A 85 -6.77 -8.61 3.25
CA TYR A 85 -6.28 -7.28 2.91
C TYR A 85 -6.18 -6.33 4.10
N PRO A 86 -5.46 -6.72 5.17
CA PRO A 86 -5.43 -5.94 6.40
C PRO A 86 -4.59 -4.68 6.22
N ASP A 87 -5.17 -3.53 6.55
CA ASP A 87 -4.45 -2.26 6.70
C ASP A 87 -4.29 -1.95 8.18
N VAL A 88 -3.03 -1.86 8.64
CA VAL A 88 -2.71 -1.59 10.04
C VAL A 88 -2.03 -0.23 10.19
N VAL A 89 -2.62 0.63 11.03
CA VAL A 89 -2.08 1.95 11.36
C VAL A 89 -1.95 2.09 12.87
N TYR A 90 -0.78 2.53 13.34
CA TYR A 90 -0.61 2.97 14.72
C TYR A 90 -1.12 4.40 14.89
N ASP A 91 -2.10 4.57 15.78
CA ASP A 91 -2.59 5.87 16.20
C ASP A 91 -1.75 6.39 17.37
N ASP A 92 -0.92 7.39 17.10
CA ASP A 92 -0.04 8.02 18.07
C ASP A 92 -0.76 8.83 19.14
N LYS A 93 -2.03 9.23 18.93
CA LYS A 93 -2.83 9.95 19.92
C LYS A 93 -3.54 8.99 20.85
N GLU A 94 -4.19 7.99 20.29
CA GLU A 94 -4.94 6.97 21.05
C GLU A 94 -4.02 5.89 21.63
N LYS A 95 -2.78 5.79 21.15
CA LYS A 95 -1.79 4.78 21.53
C LYS A 95 -2.27 3.35 21.27
N ILE A 96 -2.99 3.15 20.16
CA ILE A 96 -3.50 1.86 19.72
C ILE A 96 -3.16 1.62 18.25
N TYR A 97 -3.01 0.36 17.87
CA TYR A 97 -3.07 -0.09 16.50
C TYR A 97 -4.54 -0.21 16.08
N LYS A 98 -4.85 0.30 14.90
CA LYS A 98 -6.14 0.18 14.22
C LYS A 98 -5.94 -0.71 12.99
N CYS A 99 -6.86 -1.64 12.75
CA CYS A 99 -6.83 -2.57 11.62
C CYS A 99 -8.16 -2.51 10.89
N TRP A 100 -8.09 -2.35 9.57
CA TRP A 100 -9.21 -2.54 8.66
C TRP A 100 -8.94 -3.80 7.85
N TYR A 101 -9.92 -4.70 7.76
CA TYR A 101 -9.74 -5.97 7.07
C TYR A 101 -11.00 -6.36 6.33
N ASP A 102 -10.82 -7.00 5.18
CA ASP A 102 -11.87 -7.53 4.34
C ASP A 102 -12.15 -8.99 4.66
N LEU A 103 -13.40 -9.39 4.48
CA LEU A 103 -13.86 -10.75 4.67
C LEU A 103 -14.97 -11.11 3.70
N PHE A 104 -15.13 -12.41 3.45
CA PHE A 104 -16.34 -12.93 2.82
C PHE A 104 -17.43 -13.09 3.88
N THR A 105 -18.68 -12.79 3.53
CA THR A 105 -19.81 -12.89 4.48
C THR A 105 -20.69 -14.12 4.24
N ASP A 106 -20.46 -14.84 3.15
CA ASP A 106 -21.13 -16.08 2.79
C ASP A 106 -20.12 -17.11 2.26
N ALA A 107 -19.77 -18.08 3.10
CA ALA A 107 -18.91 -19.20 2.72
C ALA A 107 -19.33 -20.44 3.52
N PRO A 108 -20.46 -21.09 3.17
CA PRO A 108 -21.07 -22.12 4.01
C PRO A 108 -20.15 -23.32 4.26
N SER A 109 -19.34 -23.68 3.24
CA SER A 109 -18.40 -24.80 3.34
C SER A 109 -17.13 -24.47 4.12
N ALA A 110 -16.88 -23.21 4.48
CA ALA A 110 -15.75 -22.78 5.32
C ALA A 110 -16.18 -22.40 6.74
N THR A 111 -17.46 -22.10 6.95
CA THR A 111 -17.98 -21.59 8.21
C THR A 111 -17.75 -22.59 9.35
N GLY A 112 -17.00 -22.17 10.37
CA GLY A 112 -16.74 -22.97 11.57
C GLY A 112 -15.64 -24.02 11.42
N MET A 113 -14.88 -24.00 10.31
CA MET A 113 -13.69 -24.84 10.17
C MET A 113 -12.59 -24.45 11.15
N THR A 114 -11.86 -25.46 11.60
CA THR A 114 -10.57 -25.27 12.26
C THR A 114 -9.50 -24.81 11.25
N LEU A 115 -8.42 -24.22 11.75
CA LEU A 115 -7.27 -23.85 10.92
C LEU A 115 -6.67 -25.06 10.19
N GLU A 116 -6.64 -26.23 10.84
CA GLU A 116 -6.14 -27.47 10.24
C GLU A 116 -7.00 -27.93 9.05
N GLU A 117 -8.33 -27.91 9.22
CA GLU A 117 -9.27 -28.23 8.14
C GLU A 117 -9.14 -27.26 6.97
N MET A 118 -9.02 -25.95 7.24
CA MET A 118 -8.81 -24.94 6.19
C MET A 118 -7.51 -25.18 5.43
N GLN A 119 -6.41 -25.50 6.12
CA GLN A 119 -5.11 -25.78 5.47
C GLN A 119 -5.13 -27.06 4.63
N SER A 120 -5.99 -28.02 4.96
CA SER A 120 -6.15 -29.26 4.20
C SER A 120 -6.99 -29.10 2.91
N LYS A 121 -7.84 -28.06 2.85
CA LYS A 121 -8.66 -27.73 1.68
C LYS A 121 -7.94 -26.75 0.77
N LYS A 122 -8.17 -26.86 -0.54
CA LYS A 122 -7.64 -25.89 -1.50
C LYS A 122 -8.38 -24.55 -1.42
N PHE A 123 -9.72 -24.58 -1.44
CA PHE A 123 -10.62 -23.42 -1.32
C PHE A 123 -12.03 -23.87 -0.91
N PRO A 124 -12.87 -23.00 -0.34
CA PRO A 124 -14.28 -23.28 -0.12
C PRO A 124 -15.04 -23.46 -1.45
N ASP A 125 -16.05 -24.34 -1.46
CA ASP A 125 -16.88 -24.63 -2.64
C ASP A 125 -17.61 -23.39 -3.18
N PHE A 126 -17.99 -22.48 -2.27
CA PHE A 126 -18.64 -21.22 -2.58
C PHE A 126 -18.15 -20.15 -1.62
N ILE A 127 -17.85 -18.97 -2.17
CA ILE A 127 -17.59 -17.74 -1.44
C ILE A 127 -18.41 -16.62 -2.10
N GLY A 128 -19.03 -15.79 -1.28
CA GLY A 128 -19.91 -14.70 -1.71
C GLY A 128 -20.11 -13.68 -0.60
N GLY A 129 -20.61 -12.52 -0.98
CA GLY A 129 -20.74 -11.37 -0.09
C GLY A 129 -19.40 -10.84 0.40
N TYR A 130 -19.33 -9.53 0.59
CA TYR A 130 -18.08 -8.86 0.95
C TYR A 130 -18.37 -7.87 2.07
N ALA A 131 -17.47 -7.81 3.04
CA ALA A 131 -17.52 -6.79 4.06
C ALA A 131 -16.11 -6.30 4.37
N THR A 132 -16.06 -5.07 4.88
CA THR A 132 -14.87 -4.54 5.55
C THR A 132 -15.21 -4.35 7.01
N ALA A 133 -14.30 -4.79 7.88
CA ALA A 133 -14.44 -4.81 9.32
C ALA A 133 -13.26 -4.09 9.99
N TYR A 134 -13.39 -3.90 11.30
CA TYR A 134 -12.46 -3.10 12.08
C TYR A 134 -12.00 -3.80 13.36
N ALA A 135 -10.70 -3.78 13.63
CA ALA A 135 -10.13 -4.30 14.86
C ALA A 135 -9.13 -3.31 15.47
N THR A 136 -8.87 -3.45 16.75
CA THR A 136 -7.86 -2.65 17.46
C THR A 136 -6.92 -3.52 18.25
N SER A 137 -5.73 -3.01 18.55
CA SER A 137 -4.75 -3.71 19.38
C SER A 137 -3.90 -2.71 20.15
N LYS A 138 -3.48 -3.04 21.36
CA LYS A 138 -2.52 -2.21 22.12
C LYS A 138 -1.07 -2.53 21.81
N ASP A 139 -0.80 -3.73 21.32
CA ASP A 139 0.56 -4.27 21.12
C ASP A 139 0.84 -4.71 19.67
N GLY A 140 -0.17 -4.68 18.79
CA GLY A 140 -0.07 -5.14 17.41
C GLY A 140 -0.07 -6.67 17.27
N ILE A 141 -0.27 -7.41 18.36
CA ILE A 141 -0.20 -8.87 18.43
C ILE A 141 -1.57 -9.44 18.82
N HIS A 142 -2.21 -8.90 19.85
CA HIS A 142 -3.52 -9.32 20.32
C HIS A 142 -4.59 -8.34 19.85
N TRP A 143 -5.61 -8.84 19.16
CA TRP A 143 -6.59 -8.01 18.49
C TRP A 143 -7.98 -8.11 19.14
N GLU A 144 -8.57 -6.95 19.40
CA GLU A 144 -9.94 -6.78 19.85
C GLU A 144 -10.82 -6.40 18.64
N LYS A 145 -11.92 -7.14 18.43
CA LYS A 145 -12.92 -6.90 17.39
C LYS A 145 -14.18 -6.32 18.04
N PRO A 146 -14.30 -4.99 18.19
CA PRO A 146 -15.34 -4.35 19.01
C PRO A 146 -16.72 -4.44 18.35
N GLU A 147 -17.78 -4.59 19.16
CA GLU A 147 -19.15 -4.42 18.66
C GLU A 147 -19.41 -2.94 18.34
N LEU A 148 -19.38 -2.58 17.06
CA LEU A 148 -19.52 -1.20 16.60
C LEU A 148 -20.98 -0.73 16.53
N GLY A 149 -21.93 -1.65 16.35
CA GLY A 149 -23.35 -1.29 16.25
C GLY A 149 -23.75 -0.58 14.95
N LEU A 150 -22.88 -0.59 13.92
CA LEU A 150 -23.08 0.18 12.68
C LEU A 150 -23.90 -0.57 11.65
N VAL A 151 -23.54 -1.83 11.37
CA VAL A 151 -24.13 -2.64 10.30
C VAL A 151 -25.05 -3.71 10.88
N GLU A 152 -26.28 -3.79 10.36
CA GLU A 152 -27.19 -4.90 10.61
C GLU A 152 -26.75 -6.11 9.76
N PHE A 153 -26.38 -7.21 10.41
CA PHE A 153 -25.95 -8.44 9.73
C PHE A 153 -26.54 -9.67 10.43
N LYS A 154 -27.24 -10.52 9.67
CA LYS A 154 -27.91 -11.73 10.17
C LYS A 154 -28.78 -11.47 11.43
N GLY A 155 -29.48 -10.34 11.47
CA GLY A 155 -30.42 -9.96 12.54
C GLY A 155 -29.77 -9.38 13.81
N SER A 156 -28.50 -8.94 13.73
CA SER A 156 -27.81 -8.28 14.84
C SER A 156 -26.85 -7.19 14.35
N LYS A 157 -26.70 -6.12 15.15
CA LYS A 157 -25.63 -5.11 15.01
C LYS A 157 -24.41 -5.36 15.90
N LYS A 158 -24.41 -6.46 16.65
CA LYS A 158 -23.31 -6.86 17.54
C LYS A 158 -22.18 -7.48 16.72
N ASN A 159 -21.51 -6.64 15.94
CA ASN A 159 -20.41 -6.99 15.06
C ASN A 159 -19.48 -5.78 14.88
N ASN A 160 -18.32 -6.00 14.28
CA ASN A 160 -17.33 -4.96 13.97
C ASN A 160 -17.29 -4.59 12.48
N LEU A 161 -18.39 -4.81 11.75
CA LEU A 161 -18.49 -4.51 10.33
C LEU A 161 -18.69 -3.01 10.13
N LEU A 162 -17.96 -2.44 9.16
CA LEU A 162 -18.09 -1.04 8.75
C LEU A 162 -19.08 -0.90 7.59
N TRP A 163 -19.09 -1.88 6.68
CA TRP A 163 -20.08 -2.01 5.60
C TRP A 163 -20.12 -3.46 5.07
N VAL A 164 -21.25 -3.82 4.46
CA VAL A 164 -21.49 -5.09 3.75
C VAL A 164 -21.84 -4.81 2.29
N ASP A 165 -21.74 -5.83 1.44
CA ASP A 165 -21.87 -5.73 -0.02
C ASP A 165 -20.92 -4.69 -0.63
N GLY A 166 -19.81 -4.46 0.07
CA GLY A 166 -18.77 -3.52 -0.30
C GLY A 166 -17.76 -4.14 -1.27
N PRO A 167 -16.78 -3.34 -1.72
CA PRO A 167 -15.69 -3.83 -2.53
C PRO A 167 -14.66 -4.58 -1.69
N ILE A 168 -13.95 -5.51 -2.31
CA ILE A 168 -12.78 -6.20 -1.75
C ILE A 168 -11.48 -5.50 -2.19
N GLY A 169 -10.42 -5.68 -1.41
CA GLY A 169 -9.13 -5.06 -1.67
C GLY A 169 -9.09 -3.61 -1.21
N VAL A 170 -9.90 -3.26 -0.21
CA VAL A 170 -9.93 -1.91 0.34
C VAL A 170 -8.55 -1.55 0.86
N GLY A 171 -8.07 -0.35 0.49
CA GLY A 171 -6.84 0.22 0.99
C GLY A 171 -7.13 1.38 1.92
N VAL A 172 -6.91 1.22 3.21
CA VAL A 172 -7.09 2.25 4.23
C VAL A 172 -5.74 2.85 4.63
N PHE A 173 -5.66 4.18 4.60
CA PHE A 173 -4.50 4.90 5.09
C PHE A 173 -4.90 6.16 5.85
N ARG A 174 -3.96 6.64 6.68
CA ARG A 174 -4.10 7.87 7.46
C ARG A 174 -3.32 9.00 6.79
N ASP A 175 -4.02 10.08 6.44
CA ASP A 175 -3.46 11.29 5.85
C ASP A 175 -3.30 12.40 6.91
N LEU A 176 -2.09 12.52 7.45
CA LEU A 176 -1.74 13.57 8.42
C LEU A 176 -1.58 14.95 7.77
N HIS A 177 -1.50 15.02 6.45
CA HIS A 177 -1.32 16.27 5.71
C HIS A 177 -2.62 16.85 5.19
N ASP A 178 -3.73 16.11 5.23
CA ASP A 178 -5.04 16.67 4.88
C ASP A 178 -5.36 17.83 5.84
N PRO A 179 -5.64 19.04 5.33
CA PRO A 179 -5.97 20.17 6.19
C PRO A 179 -7.31 19.98 6.90
N ASP A 180 -8.21 19.16 6.35
CA ASP A 180 -9.51 18.87 6.94
C ASP A 180 -9.43 17.67 7.90
N PRO A 181 -9.61 17.88 9.22
CA PRO A 181 -9.60 16.80 10.19
C PRO A 181 -10.75 15.79 10.01
N ALA A 182 -11.79 16.10 9.24
CA ALA A 182 -12.85 15.15 8.91
C ALA A 182 -12.43 14.10 7.86
N ARG A 183 -11.26 14.28 7.23
CA ARG A 183 -10.75 13.43 6.13
C ARG A 183 -9.42 12.77 6.46
N ARG A 184 -9.17 12.54 7.75
CA ARG A 184 -7.92 11.99 8.28
C ARG A 184 -7.66 10.56 7.83
N TYR A 185 -8.70 9.77 7.67
CA TYR A 185 -8.64 8.42 7.14
C TYR A 185 -9.28 8.40 5.76
N LYS A 186 -8.68 7.64 4.86
CA LYS A 186 -9.11 7.49 3.48
C LYS A 186 -9.11 6.00 3.15
N ALA A 187 -10.22 5.52 2.62
CA ALA A 187 -10.38 4.17 2.11
C ALA A 187 -10.50 4.26 0.60
N VAL A 188 -9.65 3.54 -0.13
CA VAL A 188 -9.65 3.49 -1.60
C VAL A 188 -9.98 2.08 -2.04
N PHE A 189 -10.87 1.96 -3.02
CA PHE A 189 -11.37 0.68 -3.44
C PHE A 189 -11.94 0.71 -4.86
N ARG A 190 -12.07 -0.47 -5.46
CA ARG A 190 -12.74 -0.62 -6.75
C ARG A 190 -14.23 -0.30 -6.62
N THR A 191 -14.75 0.52 -7.53
CA THR A 191 -16.19 0.73 -7.68
C THR A 191 -16.84 -0.48 -8.35
N SER A 192 -17.96 -0.96 -7.83
CA SER A 192 -18.83 -1.91 -8.52
C SER A 192 -19.68 -1.17 -9.57
N GLY A 193 -19.46 -1.42 -10.87
CA GLY A 193 -20.18 -0.76 -11.97
C GLY A 193 -19.75 -1.26 -13.36
N ALA A 194 -20.31 -0.68 -14.43
CA ALA A 194 -20.07 -1.10 -15.82
C ALA A 194 -18.62 -0.86 -16.31
N GLU A 195 -17.89 0.06 -15.69
CA GLU A 195 -16.47 0.30 -15.96
C GLU A 195 -15.66 0.19 -14.66
N ASP A 196 -14.54 -0.53 -14.73
CA ASP A 196 -13.56 -0.63 -13.64
C ASP A 196 -13.00 0.76 -13.33
N SER A 197 -13.38 1.29 -12.17
CA SER A 197 -12.88 2.55 -11.66
C SER A 197 -12.60 2.46 -10.16
N LEU A 198 -11.84 3.40 -9.64
CA LEU A 198 -11.71 3.58 -8.19
C LEU A 198 -12.77 4.52 -7.63
N SER A 199 -13.12 4.27 -6.38
CA SER A 199 -13.86 5.16 -5.48
C SER A 199 -13.09 5.29 -4.18
N TYR A 200 -13.44 6.31 -3.41
CA TYR A 200 -12.91 6.46 -2.06
C TYR A 200 -13.98 6.90 -1.06
N LYS A 201 -13.72 6.63 0.21
CA LYS A 201 -14.44 7.18 1.37
C LYS A 201 -13.46 7.92 2.26
N VAL A 202 -13.98 8.88 3.02
CA VAL A 202 -13.21 9.62 4.01
C VAL A 202 -13.81 9.45 5.40
N SER A 203 -12.99 9.53 6.44
CA SER A 203 -13.41 9.45 7.82
C SER A 203 -12.50 10.27 8.74
N ALA A 204 -13.07 10.79 9.83
CA ALA A 204 -12.31 11.48 10.87
C ALA A 204 -11.59 10.51 11.81
N ASP A 205 -12.23 9.37 12.11
CA ASP A 205 -11.82 8.40 13.13
C ASP A 205 -11.45 7.02 12.56
N GLY A 206 -11.77 6.79 11.28
CA GLY A 206 -11.58 5.52 10.59
C GLY A 206 -12.68 4.49 10.89
N VAL A 207 -13.76 4.88 11.56
CA VAL A 207 -14.89 4.02 11.91
C VAL A 207 -16.18 4.53 11.28
N HIS A 208 -16.40 5.85 11.29
CA HIS A 208 -17.57 6.48 10.67
C HIS A 208 -17.16 7.07 9.33
N TRP A 209 -17.58 6.42 8.26
CA TRP A 209 -17.17 6.74 6.90
C TRP A 209 -18.23 7.50 6.13
N SER A 210 -17.79 8.38 5.23
CA SER A 210 -18.66 9.07 4.30
C SER A 210 -19.33 8.11 3.30
N GLU A 211 -20.29 8.64 2.57
CA GLU A 211 -20.71 8.04 1.30
C GLU A 211 -19.52 7.89 0.33
N SER A 212 -19.64 6.92 -0.57
CA SER A 212 -18.60 6.64 -1.57
C SER A 212 -18.52 7.78 -2.59
N ILE A 213 -17.31 8.27 -2.84
CA ILE A 213 -17.05 9.31 -3.81
C ILE A 213 -16.32 8.68 -5.02
N PRO A 214 -16.89 8.75 -6.23
CA PRO A 214 -16.23 8.25 -7.43
C PRO A 214 -14.91 8.97 -7.67
N TYR A 215 -13.83 8.21 -7.85
CA TYR A 215 -12.52 8.75 -8.17
C TYR A 215 -12.28 8.85 -9.68
N ASN A 216 -13.10 8.16 -10.48
CA ASN A 216 -13.04 8.11 -11.96
C ASN A 216 -11.66 7.73 -12.54
N LEU A 217 -10.79 7.14 -11.72
CA LEU A 217 -9.55 6.54 -12.21
C LEU A 217 -9.87 5.16 -12.77
N LYS A 218 -9.80 5.03 -14.10
CA LYS A 218 -10.00 3.75 -14.80
C LYS A 218 -8.80 2.84 -14.53
N MET A 219 -8.96 1.93 -13.58
CA MET A 219 -7.92 0.99 -13.19
C MET A 219 -8.56 -0.30 -12.74
N ARG A 220 -8.04 -1.41 -13.25
CA ARG A 220 -8.42 -2.74 -12.79
C ARG A 220 -7.76 -2.98 -11.43
N ALA A 221 -8.57 -2.90 -10.38
CA ALA A 221 -8.13 -2.97 -8.99
C ALA A 221 -8.76 -4.16 -8.26
N ASP A 222 -8.41 -5.39 -8.66
CA ASP A 222 -8.96 -6.64 -8.12
C ASP A 222 -8.16 -7.22 -6.94
N THR A 223 -7.18 -6.47 -6.42
CA THR A 223 -6.40 -6.79 -5.21
C THR A 223 -6.27 -5.60 -4.28
N HIS A 224 -5.46 -5.73 -3.22
CA HIS A 224 -5.23 -4.67 -2.23
C HIS A 224 -4.77 -3.35 -2.87
N ASN A 225 -5.53 -2.29 -2.62
CA ASN A 225 -5.22 -0.95 -3.10
C ASN A 225 -4.18 -0.26 -2.20
N ASN A 226 -2.90 -0.40 -2.54
CA ASN A 226 -1.82 0.17 -1.74
C ASN A 226 -1.62 1.64 -2.11
N VAL A 227 -1.77 2.55 -1.16
CA VAL A 227 -1.58 3.98 -1.38
C VAL A 227 -0.23 4.43 -0.82
N LEU A 228 0.63 4.93 -1.70
CA LEU A 228 1.98 5.40 -1.38
C LEU A 228 2.03 6.92 -1.56
N GLY A 229 2.64 7.68 -0.64
CA GLY A 229 2.82 9.10 -0.91
C GLY A 229 3.31 9.96 0.25
N SER A 230 4.24 10.87 -0.05
CA SER A 230 4.68 11.96 0.85
C SER A 230 4.07 13.31 0.46
N ASN A 231 3.98 13.64 -0.84
CA ASN A 231 3.43 14.91 -1.36
C ASN A 231 2.25 14.72 -2.36
N THR A 232 2.26 13.62 -3.13
CA THR A 232 1.17 13.15 -4.01
C THR A 232 0.87 11.70 -3.65
N TRP A 233 -0.36 11.23 -3.83
CA TRP A 233 -0.66 9.81 -3.64
C TRP A 233 -0.44 9.05 -4.94
N GLU A 234 0.16 7.90 -4.86
CA GLU A 234 0.29 6.94 -5.94
C GLU A 234 -0.40 5.67 -5.47
N ILE A 235 -1.49 5.30 -6.15
CA ILE A 235 -2.25 4.10 -5.81
C ILE A 235 -1.70 2.99 -6.69
N CYS A 236 -1.14 1.96 -6.06
CA CYS A 236 -0.58 0.80 -6.71
C CYS A 236 -1.48 -0.42 -6.47
N ASN A 237 -1.85 -1.09 -7.55
CA ASN A 237 -2.64 -2.32 -7.51
C ASN A 237 -1.97 -3.40 -8.38
N ASN A 238 -2.13 -4.67 -8.01
CA ASN A 238 -1.62 -5.79 -8.77
C ASN A 238 -2.77 -6.66 -9.26
N HIS A 239 -3.01 -6.76 -10.56
CA HIS A 239 -4.10 -7.57 -11.08
C HIS A 239 -3.61 -8.71 -11.96
N SER A 240 -4.42 -9.77 -12.08
CA SER A 240 -4.16 -10.85 -13.04
C SER A 240 -4.67 -10.45 -14.42
N ARG A 241 -3.82 -10.57 -15.46
CA ARG A 241 -4.21 -10.44 -16.86
C ARG A 241 -3.55 -11.55 -17.65
N ASN A 242 -4.35 -12.41 -18.29
CA ASN A 242 -3.88 -13.52 -19.11
C ASN A 242 -2.89 -14.48 -18.39
N GLY A 243 -3.06 -14.67 -17.08
CA GLY A 243 -2.17 -15.53 -16.27
C GLY A 243 -0.90 -14.83 -15.77
N GLU A 244 -0.68 -13.56 -16.12
CA GLU A 244 0.42 -12.75 -15.59
C GLU A 244 -0.04 -11.78 -14.51
N ARG A 245 0.82 -11.53 -13.52
CA ARG A 245 0.63 -10.48 -12.49
C ARG A 245 1.12 -9.15 -13.06
N VAL A 246 0.22 -8.17 -13.16
CA VAL A 246 0.47 -6.84 -13.72
C VAL A 246 0.29 -5.79 -12.63
N TRP A 247 1.29 -4.96 -12.44
CA TRP A 247 1.20 -3.79 -11.58
C TRP A 247 0.65 -2.60 -12.36
N THR A 248 -0.36 -1.95 -11.79
CA THR A 248 -0.93 -0.70 -12.28
C THR A 248 -0.80 0.36 -11.21
N SER A 249 -0.47 1.58 -11.63
CA SER A 249 -0.32 2.71 -10.73
C SER A 249 -1.02 3.95 -11.28
N GLY A 250 -1.64 4.75 -10.41
CA GLY A 250 -2.21 6.05 -10.76
C GLY A 250 -1.93 7.11 -9.70
N ARG A 251 -1.64 8.36 -10.12
CA ARG A 251 -1.25 9.47 -9.22
C ARG A 251 -2.39 10.43 -8.83
N ALA A 252 -2.82 10.45 -7.58
CA ALA A 252 -3.66 11.49 -7.02
C ALA A 252 -2.88 12.75 -6.59
N ASP A 253 -3.42 13.93 -6.88
CA ASP A 253 -3.01 15.17 -6.22
C ASP A 253 -3.93 15.45 -5.01
N ARG A 254 -3.37 16.05 -3.95
CA ARG A 254 -4.02 16.32 -2.66
C ARG A 254 -5.07 17.43 -2.72
N GLU A 255 -4.91 18.39 -3.64
CA GLU A 255 -5.76 19.60 -3.70
C GLU A 255 -6.62 19.72 -4.97
N ARG A 256 -6.32 18.98 -6.05
CA ARG A 256 -7.10 19.01 -7.31
C ARG A 256 -7.17 17.64 -7.96
N ARG A 257 -8.30 17.33 -8.58
CA ARG A 257 -8.52 16.11 -9.41
C ARG A 257 -7.34 15.92 -10.39
N PHE A 258 -6.63 14.79 -10.23
CA PHE A 258 -5.59 14.17 -11.07
C PHE A 258 -4.79 15.00 -12.08
N CYS A 259 -3.46 14.84 -11.97
CA CYS A 259 -2.55 14.91 -13.11
C CYS A 259 -2.21 13.49 -13.64
N ARG A 260 -2.47 13.32 -14.95
CA ARG A 260 -1.89 12.39 -15.95
C ARG A 260 -1.57 10.94 -15.52
N MET A 261 -2.31 9.99 -16.11
CA MET A 261 -1.88 8.60 -16.25
C MET A 261 -0.75 8.52 -17.30
N ASP A 262 0.39 7.96 -16.93
CA ASP A 262 1.30 7.32 -17.89
C ASP A 262 1.13 5.81 -17.74
N SER A 263 0.25 5.22 -18.56
CA SER A 263 0.26 3.79 -18.78
C SER A 263 1.44 3.47 -19.68
N ARG A 264 2.60 3.11 -19.12
CA ARG A 264 3.64 2.46 -19.94
C ARG A 264 3.22 1.00 -20.11
N GLN A 265 2.68 0.70 -21.28
CA GLN A 265 2.53 -0.67 -21.75
C GLN A 265 3.91 -1.21 -22.10
N ASN A 266 4.32 -2.31 -21.47
CA ASN A 266 5.38 -3.14 -22.02
C ASN A 266 4.76 -3.88 -23.23
N GLY A 267 4.94 -3.35 -24.44
CA GLY A 267 4.33 -3.97 -25.61
C GLY A 267 4.64 -3.40 -27.00
N ASP A 268 4.83 -2.08 -27.18
CA ASP A 268 4.92 -1.54 -28.54
C ASP A 268 6.31 -1.00 -28.86
N ALA A 269 7.06 -1.83 -29.58
CA ALA A 269 8.23 -1.42 -30.34
C ALA A 269 7.81 -0.47 -31.48
N ALA A 270 8.55 0.63 -31.60
CA ALA A 270 8.76 1.45 -32.80
C ALA A 270 7.54 1.92 -33.61
N SER A 271 7.27 3.24 -33.56
CA SER A 271 7.06 4.01 -34.79
C SER A 271 7.46 5.47 -34.60
N SER A 272 8.09 6.00 -35.64
CA SER A 272 8.82 7.25 -35.81
C SER A 272 8.02 8.53 -35.58
N CYS A 273 8.65 9.55 -34.97
CA CYS A 273 8.25 10.95 -35.13
C CYS A 273 8.69 11.48 -36.51
N PRO A 274 7.82 12.17 -37.28
CA PRO A 274 8.26 13.11 -38.30
C PRO A 274 8.76 14.41 -37.63
N THR A 275 9.71 15.05 -38.31
CA THR A 275 10.36 16.33 -38.01
C THR A 275 9.41 17.48 -37.71
#